data_AF-A0A517U3V8-F1
#
_entry.id   AF-A0A517U3V8-F1
#
_cell.length_a   1.000
_cell.length_b   1.000
_cell.length_c   1.000
_cell.angle_alpha   90.00
_cell.angle_beta   90.00
_cell.angle_gamma   90.00
#
_symmetry.space_group_name_H-M   'P 1'
#
loop_
_entity.id
_entity.type
_entity.pdbx_description
1 polymer ?
#
loop_
_entity_poly.entity_id
_entity_poly.type
_entity_poly.pdbx_seq_one_letter_code
_entity_poly.pdbx_strand_id
1 'polypeptide(L)'
;MKLGRALTYAAVVYLTWLAMQAVHELGHILAAWLTGGTVERVILEPFAISRTDVSPNLSPLAVAWAGPLVGVALPLLIATACRWRFRPHRFSAAIADAAQVPLRRVVDPRPLADFFAGFCLIANGAYIGIGSFDRIGDAGDLLRHGSSQWLLVVFGITAISCGLLMWHLALQRHRK
;
A
#
# COMPACT_ATOMS: atom_id res chain seq x y z
N MET A 1 25.77 7.89 10.98
CA MET A 1 24.49 8.59 10.76
C MET A 1 24.14 9.37 12.02
N LYS A 2 23.69 10.64 11.96
CA LYS A 2 23.31 11.39 13.18
C LYS A 2 22.02 10.78 13.77
N LEU A 3 21.94 10.61 15.10
CA LEU A 3 20.81 10.00 15.81
C LEU A 3 19.44 10.55 15.36
N GLY A 4 19.33 11.88 15.21
CA GLY A 4 18.08 12.50 14.75
C GLY A 4 17.59 12.00 13.39
N ARG A 5 18.49 11.71 12.44
CA ARG A 5 18.09 11.17 11.13
C ARG A 5 17.60 9.73 11.21
N ALA A 6 18.24 8.93 12.07
CA ALA A 6 17.82 7.55 12.32
C ALA A 6 16.40 7.52 12.88
N LEU A 7 16.09 8.39 13.85
CA LEU A 7 14.76 8.52 14.44
C LEU A 7 13.72 8.95 13.41
N THR A 8 14.05 9.92 12.54
CA THR A 8 13.14 10.31 11.46
C THR A 8 12.84 9.14 10.51
N TYR A 9 13.85 8.38 10.09
CA TYR A 9 13.62 7.22 9.21
C TYR A 9 12.79 6.14 9.88
N ALA A 10 13.08 5.82 11.15
CA ALA A 10 12.29 4.88 11.91
C ALA A 10 10.82 5.33 12.02
N ALA A 11 10.58 6.61 12.34
CA ALA A 11 9.23 7.17 12.40
C ALA A 11 8.51 7.12 11.05
N VAL A 12 9.19 7.44 9.95
CA VAL A 12 8.61 7.37 8.60
C VAL A 12 8.20 5.94 8.26
N VAL A 13 9.10 4.97 8.47
CA VAL A 13 8.80 3.54 8.21
C VAL A 13 7.63 3.07 9.06
N TYR A 14 7.61 3.42 10.35
CA TYR A 14 6.56 3.02 11.27
C TYR A 14 5.19 3.63 10.90
N LEU A 15 5.13 4.94 10.61
CA LEU A 15 3.89 5.58 10.18
C LEU A 15 3.40 5.03 8.84
N THR A 16 4.32 4.69 7.94
CA THR A 16 4.01 4.04 6.64
C THR A 16 3.44 2.65 6.86
N TRP A 17 3.97 1.89 7.83
CA TRP A 17 3.44 0.59 8.24
C TRP A 17 2.01 0.70 8.77
N LEU A 18 1.73 1.64 9.68
CA LEU A 18 0.37 1.85 10.20
C LEU A 18 -0.61 2.29 9.11
N ALA A 19 -0.20 3.18 8.22
CA ALA A 19 -1.03 3.61 7.08
C ALA A 19 -1.31 2.44 6.12
N MET A 20 -0.32 1.58 5.88
CA MET A 20 -0.48 0.38 5.05
C MET A 20 -1.50 -0.59 5.67
N GLN A 21 -1.41 -0.86 6.98
CA GLN A 21 -2.40 -1.68 7.70
C GLN A 21 -3.81 -1.09 7.57
N ALA A 22 -3.98 0.22 7.74
CA ALA A 22 -5.30 0.85 7.59
C ALA A 22 -5.90 0.66 6.18
N VAL A 23 -5.07 0.78 5.13
CA VAL A 23 -5.53 0.55 3.74
C VAL A 23 -5.81 -0.93 3.49
N HIS A 24 -5.04 -1.83 4.10
CA HIS A 24 -5.29 -3.28 4.06
C HIS A 24 -6.63 -3.62 4.70
N GLU A 25 -6.87 -3.21 5.94
CA GLU A 25 -8.14 -3.47 6.65
C GLU A 25 -9.34 -2.85 5.93
N LEU A 26 -9.17 -1.68 5.30
CA LEU A 26 -10.20 -1.10 4.45
C LEU A 26 -10.65 -2.07 3.35
N GLY A 27 -9.74 -2.86 2.78
CA GLY A 27 -10.08 -3.90 1.82
C GLY A 27 -11.03 -4.96 2.37
N HIS A 28 -10.74 -5.49 3.56
CA HIS A 28 -11.61 -6.46 4.23
C HIS A 28 -12.99 -5.87 4.52
N ILE A 29 -13.04 -4.65 5.04
CA ILE A 29 -14.28 -3.94 5.37
C ILE A 29 -15.15 -3.77 4.12
N LEU A 30 -14.57 -3.28 3.03
CA LEU A 30 -15.29 -3.07 1.77
C LEU A 30 -15.84 -4.39 1.22
N ALA A 31 -15.05 -5.45 1.23
CA ALA A 31 -15.51 -6.75 0.76
C ALA A 31 -16.58 -7.37 1.65
N ALA A 32 -16.48 -7.21 2.97
CA ALA A 32 -17.51 -7.66 3.90
C ALA A 32 -18.85 -7.01 3.56
N TRP A 33 -18.89 -5.67 3.42
CA TRP A 33 -20.11 -4.95 3.05
C TRP A 33 -20.63 -5.35 1.66
N LEU A 34 -19.76 -5.47 0.66
CA LEU A 34 -20.15 -5.82 -0.71
C LEU A 34 -20.67 -7.26 -0.85
N THR A 35 -20.20 -8.18 0.00
CA THR A 35 -20.63 -9.59 0.00
C THR A 35 -21.77 -9.87 0.97
N GLY A 36 -22.31 -8.85 1.64
CA GLY A 36 -23.44 -8.96 2.57
C GLY A 36 -23.06 -9.46 3.98
N GLY A 37 -21.78 -9.45 4.33
CA GLY A 37 -21.32 -9.70 5.69
C GLY A 37 -21.35 -8.44 6.57
N THR A 38 -21.28 -8.64 7.88
CA THR A 38 -21.25 -7.55 8.86
C THR A 38 -19.87 -7.47 9.51
N VAL A 39 -19.27 -6.28 9.52
CA VAL A 39 -18.03 -6.01 10.25
C VAL A 39 -18.37 -5.82 11.72
N GLU A 40 -17.88 -6.71 12.58
CA GLU A 40 -18.10 -6.62 14.03
C GLU A 40 -17.04 -5.75 14.70
N ARG A 41 -15.78 -5.87 14.25
CA ARG A 41 -14.65 -5.18 14.87
C ARG A 41 -13.51 -4.98 13.87
N VAL A 42 -12.82 -3.86 14.00
CA VAL A 42 -11.56 -3.59 13.33
C VAL A 42 -10.53 -3.25 14.40
N ILE A 43 -9.45 -4.02 14.48
CA ILE A 43 -8.38 -3.80 15.44
C ILE A 43 -7.15 -3.35 14.67
N LEU A 44 -6.76 -2.10 14.90
CA LEU A 44 -5.50 -1.53 14.41
C LEU A 44 -4.52 -1.51 15.58
N GLU A 45 -3.76 -2.59 15.76
CA GLU A 45 -2.75 -2.66 16.81
C GLU A 45 -1.45 -2.00 16.36
N PRO A 46 -0.92 -1.01 17.11
CA PRO A 46 0.29 -0.31 16.68
C PRO A 46 1.53 -1.22 16.58
N PHE A 47 1.55 -2.32 17.34
CA PHE A 47 2.70 -3.23 17.46
C PHE A 47 2.39 -4.67 17.07
N ALA A 48 1.19 -4.94 16.53
CA ALA A 48 0.80 -6.26 16.03
C ALA A 48 0.19 -6.14 14.62
N ILE A 49 -0.23 -7.27 14.08
CA ILE A 49 -0.91 -7.33 12.79
C ILE A 49 -2.37 -6.93 13.02
N SER A 50 -2.88 -6.00 12.20
CA SER A 50 -4.26 -5.60 12.21
C SER A 50 -5.20 -6.76 11.86
N ARG A 51 -6.48 -6.59 12.23
CA ARG A 51 -7.50 -7.61 12.00
C ARG A 51 -8.87 -6.99 11.84
N THR A 52 -9.63 -7.49 10.87
CA THR A 52 -11.06 -7.21 10.72
C THR A 52 -11.87 -8.48 11.00
N ASP A 53 -12.74 -8.40 11.98
CA ASP A 53 -13.69 -9.45 12.33
C ASP A 53 -15.00 -9.26 11.57
N VAL A 54 -15.43 -10.31 10.86
CA VAL A 54 -16.65 -10.31 10.04
C VAL A 54 -17.53 -11.49 10.43
N SER A 55 -18.79 -11.23 10.75
CA SER A 55 -19.78 -12.25 11.10
C SER A 55 -21.22 -11.75 10.89
N PRO A 56 -22.08 -12.49 10.16
CA PRO A 56 -21.72 -13.67 9.38
C PRO A 56 -20.78 -13.31 8.23
N ASN A 57 -19.80 -14.16 7.93
CA ASN A 57 -18.91 -13.99 6.78
C ASN A 57 -19.38 -14.90 5.63
N LEU A 58 -20.16 -14.32 4.72
CA LEU A 58 -20.75 -15.06 3.60
C LEU A 58 -19.75 -15.40 2.49
N SER A 59 -18.59 -14.75 2.47
CA SER A 59 -17.58 -14.92 1.41
C SER A 59 -16.17 -14.76 1.98
N PRO A 60 -15.73 -15.68 2.87
CA PRO A 60 -14.49 -15.51 3.62
C PRO A 60 -13.26 -15.45 2.71
N LEU A 61 -13.24 -16.20 1.61
CA LEU A 61 -12.17 -16.14 0.61
C LEU A 61 -12.07 -14.76 -0.05
N ALA A 62 -13.20 -14.15 -0.39
CA ALA A 62 -13.25 -12.84 -1.03
C ALA A 62 -12.84 -11.74 -0.04
N VAL A 63 -13.33 -11.81 1.20
CA VAL A 63 -12.94 -10.88 2.27
C VAL A 63 -11.44 -10.97 2.51
N ALA A 64 -10.88 -12.16 2.72
CA ALA A 64 -9.45 -12.36 2.99
C ALA A 64 -8.55 -11.88 1.83
N TRP A 65 -8.95 -12.07 0.57
CA TRP A 65 -8.20 -11.53 -0.58
C TRP A 65 -8.31 -10.01 -0.71
N ALA A 66 -9.44 -9.42 -0.33
CA ALA A 66 -9.68 -8.00 -0.53
C ALA A 66 -8.71 -7.11 0.25
N GLY A 67 -8.28 -7.53 1.45
CA GLY A 67 -7.27 -6.83 2.23
C GLY A 67 -5.99 -6.54 1.44
N PRO A 68 -5.22 -7.55 1.03
CA PRO A 68 -4.00 -7.35 0.26
C PRO A 68 -4.25 -6.77 -1.13
N LEU A 69 -5.37 -7.11 -1.80
CA LEU A 69 -5.66 -6.58 -3.14
C LEU A 69 -5.94 -5.07 -3.13
N VAL A 70 -6.79 -4.59 -2.22
CA VAL A 70 -7.03 -3.16 -2.04
C VAL A 70 -5.79 -2.48 -1.46
N GLY A 71 -5.10 -3.17 -0.54
CA GLY A 71 -3.81 -2.81 0.03
C GLY A 71 -2.76 -2.40 -1.00
N VAL A 72 -2.73 -3.08 -2.16
CA VAL A 72 -1.80 -2.73 -3.26
C VAL A 72 -2.45 -1.85 -4.34
N ALA A 73 -3.72 -2.08 -4.68
CA ALA A 73 -4.36 -1.39 -5.80
C ALA A 73 -4.62 0.08 -5.49
N LEU A 74 -5.15 0.41 -4.30
CA LEU A 74 -5.49 1.79 -3.97
C LEU A 74 -4.27 2.72 -3.92
N PRO A 75 -3.14 2.36 -3.26
CA PRO A 75 -1.94 3.19 -3.30
C PRO A 75 -1.38 3.37 -4.71
N LEU A 76 -1.43 2.33 -5.56
CA LEU A 76 -1.00 2.42 -6.96
C LEU A 76 -1.89 3.37 -7.79
N LEU A 77 -3.20 3.32 -7.60
CA LEU A 77 -4.13 4.25 -8.24
C LEU A 77 -3.87 5.69 -7.80
N ILE A 78 -3.59 5.91 -6.50
CA ILE A 78 -3.23 7.24 -5.99
C ILE A 78 -1.91 7.71 -6.60
N ALA A 79 -0.87 6.86 -6.64
CA ALA A 79 0.43 7.21 -7.21
C ALA A 79 0.32 7.55 -8.70
N THR A 80 -0.43 6.76 -9.48
CA THR A 80 -0.68 7.03 -10.91
C THR A 80 -1.49 8.31 -11.11
N ALA A 81 -2.53 8.56 -10.32
CA ALA A 81 -3.29 9.80 -10.34
C ALA A 81 -2.42 11.01 -10.01
N CYS A 82 -1.53 10.92 -9.02
CA CYS A 82 -0.56 11.98 -8.71
C CYS A 82 0.38 12.26 -9.88
N ARG A 83 0.90 11.21 -10.55
CA ARG A 83 1.75 11.37 -11.73
C ARG A 83 1.02 12.02 -12.90
N TRP A 84 -0.26 11.70 -13.07
CA TRP A 84 -1.09 12.27 -14.12
C TRP A 84 -1.47 13.73 -13.83
N ARG A 85 -1.87 14.05 -12.60
CA ARG A 85 -2.31 15.39 -12.18
C ARG A 85 -1.18 16.40 -12.05
N PHE A 86 0.00 15.95 -11.59
CA PHE A 86 1.21 16.75 -11.43
C PHE A 86 2.23 16.46 -12.53
N ARG A 87 1.76 16.08 -13.72
CA ARG A 87 2.60 15.99 -14.91
C ARG A 87 3.12 17.39 -15.21
N PRO A 88 4.42 17.58 -15.45
CA PRO A 88 4.92 18.89 -15.89
C PRO A 88 4.30 19.19 -17.26
N HIS A 89 3.25 20.01 -17.29
CA HIS A 89 2.80 20.60 -18.54
C HIS A 89 3.94 21.48 -19.03
N ARG A 90 4.62 21.06 -20.11
CA ARG A 90 5.71 21.83 -20.76
C ARG A 90 5.31 23.30 -21.03
N PHE A 91 4.02 23.57 -21.15
CA PHE A 91 3.44 24.90 -21.37
C PHE A 91 3.39 25.81 -20.12
N SER A 92 3.17 25.29 -18.91
CA SER A 92 3.06 26.13 -17.69
C SER A 92 4.41 26.54 -17.12
N ALA A 93 5.46 25.76 -17.32
CA ALA A 93 6.80 26.09 -16.84
C ALA A 93 7.35 27.36 -17.52
N ALA A 94 7.11 27.52 -18.84
CA ALA A 94 7.54 28.69 -19.60
C ALA A 94 6.86 30.00 -19.14
N ILE A 95 5.58 29.93 -18.75
CA ILE A 95 4.82 31.10 -18.28
C ILE A 95 5.19 31.45 -16.82
N ALA A 96 5.43 30.44 -15.97
CA ALA A 96 5.85 30.66 -14.59
C ALA A 96 7.26 31.27 -14.48
N ASP A 97 8.21 30.84 -15.33
CA ASP A 97 9.55 31.45 -15.44
C ASP A 97 9.45 32.91 -15.90
N ALA A 98 8.55 33.21 -16.84
CA ALA A 98 8.34 34.57 -17.35
C ALA A 98 7.70 35.52 -16.33
N ALA A 99 6.98 35.01 -15.33
CA ALA A 99 6.16 35.83 -14.44
C ALA A 99 6.81 36.14 -13.08
N GLN A 100 8.01 35.60 -12.77
CA GLN A 100 8.72 35.78 -11.49
C GLN A 100 7.81 35.64 -10.24
N VAL A 101 6.71 34.90 -10.34
CA VAL A 101 5.76 34.74 -9.25
C VAL A 101 6.41 33.78 -8.24
N PRO A 102 6.59 34.18 -6.97
CA PRO A 102 7.11 33.27 -5.96
C PRO A 102 6.06 32.20 -5.69
N LEU A 103 6.14 31.10 -6.43
CA LEU A 103 5.34 29.92 -6.20
C LEU A 103 5.66 29.43 -4.78
N ARG A 104 4.72 29.71 -3.86
CA ARG A 104 4.58 29.04 -2.57
C ARG A 104 4.92 27.57 -2.80
N ARG A 105 5.93 27.01 -2.12
CA ARG A 105 6.41 25.63 -2.30
C ARG A 105 5.23 24.67 -2.17
N VAL A 106 4.58 24.35 -3.29
CA VAL A 106 3.60 23.27 -3.36
C VAL A 106 4.43 22.02 -3.15
N VAL A 107 4.23 21.36 -2.02
CA VAL A 107 4.86 20.08 -1.74
C VAL A 107 4.43 19.13 -2.84
N ASP A 108 5.37 18.69 -3.67
CA ASP A 108 5.12 17.70 -4.71
C ASP A 108 4.75 16.37 -4.03
N PRO A 109 3.52 15.85 -4.21
CA PRO A 109 3.08 14.64 -3.52
C PRO A 109 3.61 13.37 -4.19
N ARG A 110 4.15 13.45 -5.42
CA ARG A 110 4.57 12.29 -6.22
C ARG A 110 5.60 11.41 -5.49
N PRO A 111 6.65 11.93 -4.84
CA PRO A 111 7.64 11.08 -4.18
C PRO A 111 7.06 10.34 -2.97
N LEU A 112 6.17 10.99 -2.22
CA LEU A 112 5.50 10.37 -1.07
C LEU A 112 4.53 9.28 -1.52
N ALA A 113 3.71 9.56 -2.54
CA ALA A 113 2.79 8.59 -3.11
C ALA A 113 3.55 7.39 -3.71
N ASP A 114 4.67 7.65 -4.40
CA ASP A 114 5.51 6.60 -4.97
C ASP A 114 6.18 5.75 -3.88
N PHE A 115 6.63 6.39 -2.79
CA PHE A 115 7.19 5.68 -1.64
C PHE A 115 6.15 4.78 -0.99
N PHE A 116 4.98 5.34 -0.63
CA PHE A 116 3.91 4.63 0.04
C PHE A 116 3.39 3.45 -0.80
N ALA A 117 3.13 3.65 -2.10
CA ALA A 117 2.64 2.58 -2.96
C ALA A 117 3.65 1.44 -3.15
N GLY A 118 4.94 1.76 -3.27
CA GLY A 118 6.00 0.73 -3.30
C GLY A 118 6.11 -0.02 -1.96
N PHE A 119 5.94 0.69 -0.83
CA PHE A 119 5.91 0.07 0.50
C PHE A 119 4.73 -0.91 0.61
N CYS A 120 3.53 -0.48 0.24
CA CYS A 120 2.33 -1.32 0.31
C CYS A 120 2.47 -2.58 -0.56
N LEU A 121 3.03 -2.46 -1.77
CA LEU A 121 3.33 -3.60 -2.62
C LEU A 121 4.26 -4.62 -1.94
N ILE A 122 5.37 -4.16 -1.37
CA ILE A 122 6.35 -5.03 -0.73
C ILE A 122 5.77 -5.65 0.55
N ALA A 123 5.12 -4.85 1.39
CA ALA A 123 4.59 -5.32 2.67
C ALA A 123 3.46 -6.33 2.49
N ASN A 124 2.45 -6.04 1.66
CA ASN A 124 1.36 -6.96 1.36
C ASN A 124 1.86 -8.22 0.63
N GLY A 125 2.80 -8.05 -0.30
CA GLY A 125 3.42 -9.16 -1.01
C GLY A 125 4.20 -10.09 -0.09
N ALA A 126 5.00 -9.53 0.82
CA ALA A 126 5.74 -10.31 1.82
C ALA A 126 4.79 -11.00 2.81
N TYR A 127 3.78 -10.28 3.31
CA TYR A 127 2.81 -10.80 4.26
C TYR A 127 2.04 -12.01 3.69
N ILE A 128 1.49 -11.91 2.48
CA ILE A 128 0.77 -13.02 1.86
C ILE A 128 1.71 -14.12 1.35
N GLY A 129 2.79 -13.74 0.65
CA GLY A 129 3.72 -14.69 0.05
C GLY A 129 4.47 -15.52 1.09
N ILE A 130 5.11 -14.87 2.06
CA ILE A 130 5.88 -15.54 3.11
C ILE A 130 4.95 -16.12 4.18
N GLY A 131 3.89 -15.40 4.58
CA GLY A 131 2.92 -15.88 5.56
C GLY A 131 2.17 -17.15 5.12
N SER A 132 2.15 -17.46 3.81
CA SER A 132 1.55 -18.69 3.28
C SER A 132 2.24 -19.98 3.76
N PHE A 133 3.52 -19.92 4.15
CA PHE A 133 4.26 -21.07 4.65
C PHE A 133 3.90 -21.40 6.10
N ASP A 134 3.70 -20.37 6.92
CA ASP A 134 3.34 -20.51 8.34
C ASP A 134 1.81 -20.58 8.56
N ARG A 135 1.01 -20.31 7.52
CA ARG A 135 -0.47 -20.35 7.53
C ARG A 135 -1.08 -19.46 8.61
N ILE A 136 -0.50 -18.28 8.78
CA ILE A 136 -0.91 -17.27 9.76
C ILE A 136 -1.67 -16.11 9.08
N GLY A 137 -2.51 -15.43 9.86
CA GLY A 137 -3.30 -14.29 9.39
C GLY A 137 -4.11 -14.61 8.13
N ASP A 138 -4.19 -13.62 7.23
CA ASP A 138 -4.96 -13.74 5.98
C ASP A 138 -4.43 -14.82 5.06
N ALA A 139 -3.11 -15.05 5.02
CA ALA A 139 -2.55 -16.14 4.24
C ALA A 139 -3.06 -17.52 4.72
N GLY A 140 -3.20 -17.69 6.05
CA GLY A 140 -3.83 -18.86 6.64
C GLY A 140 -5.30 -19.00 6.23
N ASP A 141 -6.06 -17.93 6.34
CA ASP A 141 -7.50 -17.93 6.03
C ASP A 141 -7.76 -18.18 4.54
N LEU A 142 -6.95 -17.57 3.66
CA LEU A 142 -6.96 -17.83 2.23
C LEU A 142 -6.77 -19.32 1.91
N LEU A 143 -5.79 -19.97 2.54
CA LEU A 143 -5.53 -21.40 2.35
C LEU A 143 -6.66 -22.26 2.93
N ARG A 144 -7.19 -21.92 4.11
CA ARG A 144 -8.32 -22.63 4.73
C ARG A 144 -9.59 -22.58 3.88
N HIS A 145 -9.81 -21.46 3.20
CA HIS A 145 -10.98 -21.23 2.36
C HIS A 145 -10.76 -21.54 0.87
N GLY A 146 -9.65 -22.20 0.52
CA GLY A 146 -9.47 -22.84 -0.79
C GLY A 146 -8.53 -22.16 -1.77
N SER A 147 -7.83 -21.09 -1.40
CA SER A 147 -6.73 -20.57 -2.24
C SER A 147 -5.57 -21.56 -2.28
N SER A 148 -4.87 -21.62 -3.41
CA SER A 148 -3.65 -22.43 -3.54
C SER A 148 -2.43 -21.66 -3.01
N GLN A 149 -1.53 -22.35 -2.31
CA GLN A 149 -0.29 -21.74 -1.81
C GLN A 149 0.56 -21.12 -2.93
N TRP A 150 0.58 -21.75 -4.11
CA TRP A 150 1.25 -21.20 -5.28
C TRP A 150 0.72 -19.84 -5.71
N LEU A 151 -0.60 -19.63 -5.65
CA LEU A 151 -1.20 -18.33 -5.98
C LEU A 151 -0.70 -17.25 -5.01
N LEU A 152 -0.61 -17.56 -3.71
CA LEU A 152 -0.13 -16.63 -2.69
C LEU A 152 1.36 -16.30 -2.90
N VAL A 153 2.18 -17.31 -3.21
CA VAL A 153 3.61 -17.12 -3.51
C VAL A 153 3.80 -16.27 -4.77
N VAL A 154 3.06 -16.55 -5.85
CA VAL A 154 3.13 -15.78 -7.10
C VAL A 154 2.68 -14.34 -6.88
N PHE A 155 1.60 -14.12 -6.12
CA PHE A 155 1.17 -12.78 -5.70
C PHE A 155 2.30 -12.06 -4.96
N GLY A 156 2.92 -12.73 -3.97
CA GLY A 156 4.01 -12.16 -3.19
C GLY A 156 5.22 -11.77 -4.02
N ILE A 157 5.73 -12.68 -4.84
CA ILE A 157 6.89 -12.42 -5.74
C ILE A 157 6.59 -11.25 -6.67
N THR A 158 5.40 -11.24 -7.28
CA THR A 158 5.00 -10.20 -8.23
C THR A 158 4.90 -8.85 -7.55
N ALA A 159 4.21 -8.77 -6.41
CA ALA A 159 4.01 -7.53 -5.68
C ALA A 159 5.34 -6.95 -5.17
N ILE A 160 6.20 -7.77 -4.56
CA ILE A 160 7.53 -7.35 -4.09
C ILE A 160 8.37 -6.84 -5.27
N SER A 161 8.44 -7.60 -6.37
CA SER A 161 9.23 -7.21 -7.56
C SER A 161 8.76 -5.88 -8.14
N CYS A 162 7.44 -5.70 -8.26
CA CYS A 162 6.85 -4.45 -8.73
C CYS A 162 7.13 -3.27 -7.78
N GLY A 163 7.05 -3.48 -6.46
CA GLY A 163 7.33 -2.44 -5.47
C GLY A 163 8.79 -1.98 -5.52
N LEU A 164 9.73 -2.93 -5.59
CA LEU A 164 11.16 -2.65 -5.73
C LEU A 164 11.48 -1.94 -7.05
N LEU A 165 10.91 -2.41 -8.16
CA LEU A 165 11.07 -1.77 -9.47
C LEU A 165 10.53 -0.33 -9.45
N MET A 166 9.38 -0.11 -8.84
CA MET A 166 8.79 1.22 -8.74
C MET A 166 9.67 2.18 -7.93
N TRP A 167 10.21 1.76 -6.79
CA TRP A 167 11.16 2.56 -6.03
C TRP A 167 12.45 2.83 -6.81
N HIS A 168 12.96 1.83 -7.54
CA HIS A 168 14.12 2.01 -8.41
C HIS A 168 13.88 3.10 -9.47
N LEU A 169 12.73 3.06 -10.16
CA LEU A 169 12.35 4.04 -11.16
C LEU A 169 12.06 5.43 -10.57
N ALA A 170 11.54 5.50 -9.33
CA ALA A 170 11.37 6.75 -8.61
C ALA A 170 12.72 7.40 -8.26
N LEU A 171 13.67 6.62 -7.75
CA LEU A 171 15.02 7.10 -7.45
C LEU A 171 15.74 7.61 -8.69
N GLN A 172 15.61 6.91 -9.83
CA GLN A 172 16.20 7.37 -11.09
C GLN A 172 15.64 8.72 -11.57
N ARG A 173 14.35 9.01 -11.30
CA ARG A 173 13.72 10.29 -11.65
C ARG A 173 14.24 11.46 -10.83
N HIS A 174 14.66 11.24 -9.58
CA HIS A 174 15.17 12.28 -8.69
C HIS A 174 16.67 12.53 -8.79
N ARG A 175 17.43 11.61 -9.40
CA ARG A 175 18.87 11.79 -9.65
C ARG A 175 19.20 12.55 -10.93
N LYS A 176 18.20 12.78 -11.80
CA LYS A 176 18.31 13.61 -13.01
C LYS A 176 17.82 15.01 -12.71
#